data_AF-A0A1R2CBD3-F1
#
_entry.id   AF-A0A1R2CBD3-F1
#
_cell.length_a   1.000
_cell.length_b   1.000
_cell.length_c   1.000
_cell.angle_alpha   90.00
_cell.angle_beta   90.00
_cell.angle_gamma   90.00
#
_symmetry.space_group_name_H-M   'P 1'
#
loop_
_entity.id
_entity.type
_entity.pdbx_description
1 polymer ?
#
loop_
_entity_poly.entity_id
_entity_poly.type
_entity_poly.pdbx_seq_one_letter_code
_entity_poly.pdbx_strand_id
1 'polypeptide(L)'
;MEEISFEIPHADHNIIDLETEPKIDKVIEAIKWMSEYLSKEKYISSQNSQFVQEISNVNSLLNNRLDFLIDEFKCKKCFNKQVEYVTHCGHGFCMSCLQEYIDNQTMSKIILNELESKNQIISASCPICQTTFSISDLEKIFPDLNKYIEASKKRYISLSLSLNSFFNCLNCKKTRGKALSIQGICIDYCLECIKIQILNEKIFHCKKCQADYNNDEVLCKKFKCEGCKMLMFYIGDNMQEICKNYILCASCAVIAIDKVKCPCLIHDLELEKKVEIANSLFRVCEMCENEFDLNKFEKKRCCLKWVCTNCYRNKKCCV
;
A
#
# COMPACT_ATOMS: atom_id res chain seq x y z
N MET A 1 -23.70 -62.46 -3.44
CA MET A 1 -24.00 -61.06 -3.09
C MET A 1 -22.79 -60.27 -3.53
N GLU A 2 -22.85 -59.70 -4.73
CA GLU A 2 -21.79 -58.83 -5.24
C GLU A 2 -22.12 -57.40 -4.77
N GLU A 3 -21.20 -56.78 -4.03
CA GLU A 3 -21.28 -55.38 -3.64
C GLU A 3 -21.08 -54.50 -4.87
N ILE A 4 -22.13 -53.78 -5.26
CA ILE A 4 -22.05 -52.73 -6.27
C ILE A 4 -21.56 -51.47 -5.56
N SER A 5 -20.26 -51.16 -5.69
CA SER A 5 -19.72 -49.87 -5.27
C SER A 5 -20.06 -48.81 -6.32
N PHE A 6 -20.84 -47.81 -5.93
CA PHE A 6 -21.01 -46.59 -6.72
C PHE A 6 -19.82 -45.67 -6.49
N GLU A 7 -18.96 -45.52 -7.50
CA GLU A 7 -18.02 -44.42 -7.55
C GLU A 7 -18.77 -43.13 -7.91
N ILE A 8 -18.72 -42.14 -7.02
CA ILE A 8 -19.21 -40.79 -7.28
C ILE A 8 -18.19 -40.13 -8.23
N PRO A 9 -18.60 -39.63 -9.40
CA PRO A 9 -17.67 -38.95 -10.30
C PRO A 9 -17.14 -37.70 -9.60
N HIS A 10 -15.82 -37.57 -9.50
CA HIS A 10 -15.21 -36.27 -9.20
C HIS A 10 -15.63 -35.30 -10.30
N ALA A 11 -16.39 -34.27 -9.93
CA ALA A 11 -16.79 -33.23 -10.84
C ALA A 11 -15.55 -32.43 -11.25
N ASP A 12 -15.10 -32.62 -12.49
CA ASP A 12 -14.29 -31.62 -13.18
C ASP A 12 -15.06 -30.30 -13.09
N HIS A 13 -14.50 -29.34 -12.34
CA HIS A 13 -14.99 -27.97 -12.27
C HIS A 13 -14.74 -27.27 -13.62
N ASN A 14 -15.43 -27.72 -14.66
CA ASN A 14 -15.66 -26.91 -15.84
C ASN A 14 -16.47 -25.71 -15.37
N ILE A 15 -15.80 -24.57 -15.29
CA ILE A 15 -16.41 -23.25 -15.16
C ILE A 15 -17.59 -23.24 -16.13
N ILE A 16 -18.81 -23.21 -15.60
CA ILE A 16 -19.99 -22.99 -16.44
C ILE A 16 -19.86 -21.54 -16.92
N ASP A 17 -19.32 -21.40 -18.12
CA ASP A 17 -19.21 -20.13 -18.80
C ASP A 17 -20.63 -19.62 -19.13
N LEU A 18 -21.15 -18.80 -18.22
CA LEU A 18 -22.47 -18.16 -18.30
C LEU A 18 -22.44 -16.86 -19.13
N GLU A 19 -21.38 -16.58 -19.91
CA GLU A 19 -21.24 -15.36 -20.72
C GLU A 19 -22.13 -15.29 -21.97
N THR A 20 -23.18 -16.10 -22.07
CA THR A 20 -24.14 -15.97 -23.16
C THR A 20 -25.53 -15.83 -22.57
N GLU A 21 -26.13 -14.63 -22.70
CA GLU A 21 -27.57 -14.37 -22.52
C GLU A 21 -28.46 -15.57 -22.98
N PRO A 22 -28.17 -16.23 -24.12
CA PRO A 22 -28.88 -17.45 -24.55
C PRO A 22 -28.92 -18.62 -23.56
N LYS A 23 -27.92 -18.79 -22.69
CA LYS A 23 -27.89 -19.89 -21.70
C LYS A 23 -28.74 -19.55 -20.47
N ILE A 24 -28.74 -18.29 -20.05
CA ILE A 24 -29.61 -17.82 -18.96
C ILE A 24 -31.07 -17.90 -19.41
N ASP A 25 -31.37 -17.52 -20.65
CA ASP A 25 -32.72 -17.65 -21.22
C ASP A 25 -33.19 -19.11 -21.28
N LYS A 26 -32.30 -20.05 -21.63
CA LYS A 26 -32.62 -21.49 -21.60
C LYS A 26 -32.86 -22.02 -20.19
N VAL A 27 -32.12 -21.52 -19.19
CA VAL A 27 -32.37 -21.87 -17.78
C VAL A 27 -33.70 -21.28 -17.32
N ILE A 28 -34.02 -20.03 -17.69
CA ILE A 28 -35.30 -19.39 -17.39
C ILE A 28 -36.46 -20.11 -18.10
N GLU A 29 -36.31 -20.50 -19.37
CA GLU A 29 -37.29 -21.30 -20.10
C GLU A 29 -37.48 -22.67 -19.46
N ALA A 30 -36.40 -23.35 -19.05
CA ALA A 30 -36.51 -24.61 -18.33
C ALA A 30 -37.26 -24.43 -17.00
N ILE A 31 -36.95 -23.37 -16.24
CA ILE A 31 -37.66 -23.06 -15.00
C ILE A 31 -39.15 -22.77 -15.26
N LYS A 32 -39.48 -21.99 -16.30
CA LYS A 32 -40.87 -21.69 -16.69
C LYS A 32 -41.61 -22.96 -17.10
N TRP A 33 -41.02 -23.78 -17.98
CA TRP A 33 -41.59 -25.05 -18.42
C TRP A 33 -41.84 -26.00 -17.24
N MET A 34 -40.89 -26.12 -16.32
CA MET A 34 -41.05 -26.93 -15.11
C MET A 34 -42.15 -26.36 -14.19
N SER A 35 -42.24 -25.05 -14.03
CA SER A 35 -43.29 -24.41 -13.22
C SER A 35 -44.69 -24.62 -13.79
N GLU A 36 -44.83 -24.59 -15.12
CA GLU A 36 -46.09 -24.85 -15.82
C GLU A 36 -46.47 -26.33 -15.71
N TYR A 37 -45.49 -27.24 -15.86
CA TYR A 37 -45.71 -28.68 -15.72
C TYR A 37 -46.12 -29.08 -14.29
N LEU A 38 -45.65 -28.35 -13.29
CA LEU A 38 -45.94 -28.57 -11.86
C LEU A 38 -47.18 -27.80 -11.36
N SER A 39 -47.84 -27.01 -12.19
CA SER A 39 -49.04 -26.27 -11.80
C SER A 39 -50.19 -27.25 -11.47
N LYS A 40 -50.64 -27.20 -10.21
CA LYS A 40 -51.62 -28.10 -9.57
C LYS A 40 -52.94 -28.31 -10.34
N GLU A 41 -53.26 -27.41 -11.27
CA GLU A 41 -54.55 -27.35 -11.94
C GLU A 41 -54.77 -28.50 -12.94
N LYS A 42 -53.71 -29.15 -13.43
CA LYS A 42 -53.82 -30.38 -14.25
C LYS A 42 -53.94 -31.68 -13.45
N TYR A 43 -53.85 -31.64 -12.12
CA TYR A 43 -53.43 -32.79 -11.32
C TYR A 43 -54.48 -33.41 -10.39
N ILE A 44 -55.64 -32.76 -10.21
CA ILE A 44 -56.65 -33.20 -9.23
C ILE A 44 -57.41 -34.47 -9.69
N SER A 45 -57.28 -34.92 -10.95
CA SER A 45 -58.10 -36.02 -11.49
C SER A 45 -57.47 -37.41 -11.51
N SER A 46 -56.18 -37.61 -11.20
CA SER A 46 -55.56 -38.94 -11.23
C SER A 46 -55.14 -39.43 -9.84
N GLN A 47 -55.94 -40.31 -9.22
CA GLN A 47 -55.66 -40.96 -7.93
C GLN A 47 -54.56 -42.07 -8.03
N ASN A 48 -53.46 -41.83 -8.73
CA ASN A 48 -52.42 -42.85 -8.90
C ASN A 48 -51.28 -42.59 -7.89
N SER A 49 -51.22 -43.37 -6.81
CA SER A 49 -50.28 -43.19 -5.69
C SER A 49 -48.81 -43.29 -6.10
N GLN A 50 -48.51 -44.12 -7.11
CA GLN A 50 -47.17 -44.28 -7.67
C GLN A 50 -46.71 -42.99 -8.40
N PHE A 51 -47.63 -42.33 -9.09
CA PHE A 51 -47.35 -41.07 -9.79
C PHE A 51 -47.14 -39.90 -8.83
N VAL A 52 -47.88 -39.86 -7.71
CA VAL A 52 -47.67 -38.88 -6.63
C VAL A 52 -46.27 -39.02 -6.01
N GLN A 53 -45.77 -40.24 -5.83
CA GLN A 53 -44.40 -40.47 -5.35
C GLN A 53 -43.34 -40.03 -6.36
N GLU A 54 -43.52 -40.32 -7.66
CA GLU A 54 -42.60 -39.87 -8.71
C GLU A 54 -42.51 -38.34 -8.77
N ILE A 55 -43.62 -37.62 -8.63
CA ILE A 55 -43.64 -36.15 -8.59
C ILE A 55 -42.98 -35.61 -7.32
N SER A 56 -43.22 -36.25 -6.17
CA SER A 56 -42.53 -35.88 -4.93
C SER A 56 -41.01 -36.04 -5.07
N ASN A 57 -40.55 -37.08 -5.76
CA ASN A 57 -39.14 -37.31 -6.04
C ASN A 57 -38.58 -36.29 -7.04
N VAL A 58 -39.33 -35.94 -8.10
CA VAL A 58 -38.94 -34.90 -9.05
C VAL A 58 -38.88 -33.53 -8.37
N ASN A 59 -39.84 -33.18 -7.51
CA ASN A 59 -39.83 -31.95 -6.74
C ASN A 59 -38.68 -31.90 -5.75
N SER A 60 -38.34 -33.00 -5.07
CA SER A 60 -37.17 -33.01 -4.17
C SER A 60 -35.86 -32.87 -4.96
N LEU A 61 -35.74 -33.53 -6.12
CA LEU A 61 -34.58 -33.39 -7.02
C LEU A 61 -34.48 -31.96 -7.58
N LEU A 62 -35.60 -31.33 -7.91
CA LEU A 62 -35.65 -29.95 -8.40
C LEU A 62 -35.31 -28.95 -7.31
N ASN A 63 -35.86 -29.12 -6.11
CA ASN A 63 -35.52 -28.26 -4.96
C ASN A 63 -34.04 -28.38 -4.62
N ASN A 64 -33.49 -29.59 -4.58
CA ASN A 64 -32.05 -29.80 -4.35
C ASN A 64 -31.18 -29.15 -5.45
N ARG A 65 -31.62 -29.20 -6.71
CA ARG A 65 -30.91 -28.56 -7.83
C ARG A 65 -31.05 -27.04 -7.86
N LEU A 66 -32.20 -26.51 -7.48
CA LEU A 66 -32.45 -25.07 -7.35
C LEU A 66 -31.67 -24.49 -6.17
N ASP A 67 -31.63 -25.18 -5.04
CA ASP A 67 -30.82 -24.78 -3.89
C ASP A 67 -29.33 -24.73 -4.25
N PHE A 68 -28.84 -25.75 -4.98
CA PHE A 68 -27.49 -25.74 -5.53
C PHE A 68 -27.24 -24.54 -6.45
N LEU A 69 -28.16 -24.24 -7.38
CA LEU A 69 -28.05 -23.08 -8.26
C LEU A 69 -28.07 -21.75 -7.49
N ILE A 70 -28.93 -21.62 -6.49
CA ILE A 70 -29.01 -20.45 -5.61
C ILE A 70 -27.69 -20.27 -4.85
N ASP A 71 -27.07 -21.35 -4.40
CA ASP A 71 -25.78 -21.34 -3.72
C ASP A 71 -24.60 -20.99 -4.64
N GLU A 72 -24.72 -21.24 -5.95
CA GLU A 72 -23.77 -20.73 -6.94
C GLU A 72 -23.84 -19.21 -7.12
N PHE A 73 -25.01 -18.59 -6.92
CA PHE A 73 -25.18 -17.14 -6.95
C PHE A 73 -24.88 -16.46 -5.61
N LYS A 74 -24.48 -17.20 -4.57
CA LYS A 74 -24.06 -16.63 -3.28
C LYS A 74 -22.56 -16.42 -3.24
N CYS A 75 -22.16 -15.35 -2.55
CA CYS A 75 -20.76 -15.05 -2.29
C CYS A 75 -20.07 -16.24 -1.60
N LYS A 76 -19.01 -16.78 -2.21
CA LYS A 76 -18.28 -17.95 -1.70
C LYS A 76 -17.52 -17.71 -0.40
N LYS A 77 -17.47 -16.48 0.10
CA LYS A 77 -16.86 -16.13 1.41
C LYS A 77 -17.88 -16.02 2.54
N CYS A 78 -19.04 -15.38 2.32
CA CYS A 78 -20.03 -15.15 3.39
C CYS A 78 -21.31 -15.97 3.26
N PHE A 79 -21.60 -16.53 2.08
CA PHE A 79 -22.84 -17.28 1.76
C PHE A 79 -24.16 -16.53 2.04
N ASN A 80 -24.11 -15.24 2.38
CA ASN A 80 -25.29 -14.46 2.77
C ASN A 80 -25.71 -13.44 1.71
N LYS A 81 -24.78 -12.98 0.88
CA LYS A 81 -25.02 -11.98 -0.17
C LYS A 81 -24.90 -12.62 -1.55
N GLN A 82 -25.56 -12.02 -2.52
CA GLN A 82 -25.40 -12.40 -3.93
C GLN A 82 -23.97 -12.08 -4.42
N VAL A 83 -23.54 -12.82 -5.44
CA VAL A 83 -22.30 -12.54 -6.17
C VAL A 83 -22.45 -11.23 -6.93
N GLU A 84 -21.56 -10.29 -6.66
CA GLU A 84 -21.48 -9.00 -7.35
C GLU A 84 -20.29 -8.97 -8.31
N TYR A 85 -19.30 -9.84 -8.09
CA TYR A 85 -18.08 -9.90 -8.87
C TYR A 85 -17.56 -11.34 -8.96
N VAL A 86 -17.21 -11.76 -10.17
CA VAL A 86 -16.57 -13.05 -10.46
C VAL A 86 -15.12 -12.78 -10.85
N THR A 87 -14.19 -13.41 -10.14
CA THR A 87 -12.76 -13.27 -10.41
C THR A 87 -12.39 -13.98 -11.71
N HIS A 88 -11.24 -13.65 -12.32
CA HIS A 88 -10.75 -14.39 -13.50
C HIS A 88 -10.54 -15.89 -13.27
N CYS A 89 -10.44 -16.34 -12.01
CA CYS A 89 -10.37 -17.75 -11.65
C CYS A 89 -11.75 -18.39 -11.40
N GLY A 90 -12.85 -17.72 -11.76
CA GLY A 90 -14.21 -18.26 -11.74
C GLY A 90 -14.92 -18.25 -10.39
N HIS A 91 -14.34 -17.62 -9.36
CA HIS A 91 -14.96 -17.59 -8.02
C HIS A 91 -15.77 -16.31 -7.81
N GLY A 92 -17.02 -16.46 -7.38
CA GLY A 92 -17.95 -15.35 -7.14
C GLY A 92 -17.93 -14.81 -5.70
N PHE A 93 -17.87 -13.49 -5.55
CA PHE A 93 -17.90 -12.81 -4.26
C PHE A 93 -18.84 -11.60 -4.28
N CYS A 94 -19.34 -11.21 -3.10
CA CYS A 94 -19.85 -9.86 -2.91
C CYS A 94 -18.66 -8.91 -2.71
N MET A 95 -18.82 -7.67 -3.15
CA MET A 95 -17.78 -6.66 -3.20
C MET A 95 -17.23 -6.35 -1.80
N SER A 96 -18.10 -6.28 -0.79
CA SER A 96 -17.68 -6.00 0.59
C SER A 96 -16.72 -7.07 1.13
N CYS A 97 -17.02 -8.35 0.91
CA CYS A 97 -16.18 -9.44 1.41
C CYS A 97 -14.83 -9.53 0.68
N LEU A 98 -14.83 -9.19 -0.61
CA LEU A 98 -13.63 -9.21 -1.44
C LEU A 98 -12.71 -8.03 -1.12
N GLN A 99 -13.26 -6.82 -1.01
CA GLN A 99 -12.52 -5.62 -0.59
C GLN A 99 -11.92 -5.80 0.80
N GLU A 100 -12.70 -6.25 1.79
CA GLU A 100 -12.19 -6.52 3.14
C GLU A 100 -11.05 -7.55 3.15
N TYR A 101 -11.16 -8.60 2.33
CA TYR A 101 -10.10 -9.60 2.21
C TYR A 101 -8.82 -8.99 1.65
N ILE A 102 -8.94 -8.20 0.58
CA ILE A 102 -7.81 -7.54 -0.06
C ILE A 102 -7.18 -6.51 0.89
N ASP A 103 -7.98 -5.72 1.60
CA ASP A 103 -7.52 -4.78 2.64
C ASP A 103 -6.64 -5.50 3.67
N ASN A 104 -7.11 -6.65 4.19
CA ASN A 104 -6.37 -7.42 5.21
C ASN A 104 -5.06 -8.00 4.67
N GLN A 105 -5.05 -8.55 3.45
CA GLN A 105 -3.81 -9.03 2.81
C GLN A 105 -2.84 -7.88 2.52
N THR A 106 -3.36 -6.76 2.00
CA THR A 106 -2.57 -5.57 1.66
C THR A 106 -1.92 -5.01 2.91
N MET A 107 -2.67 -4.82 3.99
CA MET A 107 -2.14 -4.35 5.27
C MET A 107 -1.03 -5.27 5.79
N SER A 108 -1.20 -6.59 5.67
CA SER A 108 -0.19 -7.57 6.09
C SER A 108 1.11 -7.43 5.28
N LYS A 109 1.02 -7.31 3.94
CA LYS A 109 2.18 -7.11 3.06
C LYS A 109 2.86 -5.75 3.26
N ILE A 110 2.08 -4.70 3.52
CA ILE A 110 2.66 -3.38 3.81
C ILE A 110 3.42 -3.41 5.15
N ILE A 111 2.87 -4.07 6.19
CA ILE A 111 3.56 -4.26 7.48
C ILE A 111 4.90 -4.99 7.30
N LEU A 112 4.97 -5.92 6.36
CA LEU A 112 6.19 -6.65 6.03
C LEU A 112 7.17 -5.89 5.11
N ASN A 113 6.90 -4.60 4.82
CA ASN A 113 7.71 -3.73 3.96
C ASN A 113 7.81 -4.18 2.49
N GLU A 114 6.83 -4.91 1.94
CA GLU A 114 6.97 -5.51 0.59
C GLU A 114 6.47 -4.64 -0.58
N LEU A 115 5.75 -3.53 -0.36
CA LEU A 115 5.17 -2.70 -1.45
C LEU A 115 6.15 -1.66 -2.03
N GLU A 116 7.45 -1.91 -2.02
CA GLU A 116 8.45 -0.88 -2.33
C GLU A 116 8.67 -0.62 -3.82
N SER A 117 8.29 -1.54 -4.71
CA SER A 117 8.45 -1.31 -6.14
C SER A 117 7.22 -0.58 -6.71
N LYS A 118 7.45 0.47 -7.49
CA LYS A 118 6.40 1.22 -8.22
C LYS A 118 5.55 0.32 -9.15
N ASN A 119 5.96 -0.94 -9.33
CA ASN A 119 5.31 -1.94 -10.17
C ASN A 119 4.64 -3.08 -9.36
N GLN A 120 4.77 -3.11 -8.03
CA GLN A 120 4.02 -4.05 -7.19
C GLN A 120 2.61 -3.48 -6.97
N ILE A 121 1.80 -3.72 -7.99
CA ILE A 121 0.34 -3.86 -7.89
C ILE A 121 0.04 -4.65 -6.61
N ILE A 122 -1.02 -4.26 -5.90
CA ILE A 122 -1.57 -5.00 -4.75
C ILE A 122 -1.58 -6.49 -5.09
N SER A 123 -0.63 -7.24 -4.54
CA SER A 123 -0.56 -8.69 -4.76
C SER A 123 -1.57 -9.29 -3.80
N ALA A 124 -2.81 -9.41 -4.25
CA ALA A 124 -3.85 -10.12 -3.53
C ALA A 124 -4.23 -11.39 -4.27
N SER A 125 -4.61 -12.42 -3.53
CA SER A 125 -5.00 -13.73 -4.08
C SER A 125 -6.47 -14.04 -3.85
N CYS A 126 -7.03 -14.93 -4.66
CA CYS A 126 -8.36 -15.46 -4.44
C CYS A 126 -8.43 -16.16 -3.07
N PRO A 127 -9.43 -15.86 -2.22
CA PRO A 127 -9.59 -16.52 -0.93
C PRO A 127 -9.76 -18.04 -1.01
N ILE A 128 -10.24 -18.54 -2.16
CA ILE A 128 -10.61 -19.95 -2.34
C ILE A 128 -9.46 -20.74 -2.96
N CYS A 129 -8.95 -20.30 -4.12
CA CYS A 129 -7.95 -21.05 -4.88
C CYS A 129 -6.54 -20.43 -4.86
N GLN A 130 -6.34 -19.32 -4.15
CA GLN A 130 -5.07 -18.59 -4.05
C GLN A 130 -4.47 -18.07 -5.37
N THR A 131 -5.19 -18.15 -6.49
CA THR A 131 -4.77 -17.52 -7.74
C THR A 131 -4.66 -16.01 -7.55
N THR A 132 -3.54 -15.42 -7.98
CA THR A 132 -3.28 -13.97 -7.82
C THR A 132 -4.21 -13.16 -8.71
N PHE A 133 -4.85 -12.13 -8.16
CA PHE A 133 -5.72 -11.23 -8.94
C PHE A 133 -4.94 -10.49 -10.02
N SER A 134 -5.55 -10.38 -11.19
CA SER A 134 -5.04 -9.55 -12.28
C SER A 134 -5.27 -8.06 -11.98
N ILE A 135 -4.59 -7.17 -12.72
CA ILE A 135 -4.83 -5.72 -12.61
C ILE A 135 -6.29 -5.39 -12.96
N SER A 136 -6.83 -6.03 -14.01
CA SER A 136 -8.22 -5.86 -14.44
C SER A 136 -9.20 -6.23 -13.33
N ASP A 137 -8.91 -7.27 -12.54
CA ASP A 137 -9.73 -7.61 -11.39
C ASP A 137 -9.70 -6.50 -10.34
N LEU A 138 -8.51 -6.01 -10.01
CA LEU A 138 -8.34 -4.95 -9.01
C LEU A 138 -8.98 -3.63 -9.43
N GLU A 139 -8.93 -3.26 -10.71
CA GLU A 139 -9.59 -2.08 -11.26
C GLU A 139 -11.12 -2.20 -11.21
N LYS A 140 -11.68 -3.40 -11.40
CA LYS A 140 -13.12 -3.65 -11.24
C LYS A 140 -13.55 -3.61 -9.78
N ILE A 141 -12.73 -4.14 -8.87
CA ILE A 141 -13.00 -4.16 -7.42
C ILE A 141 -12.84 -2.76 -6.81
N PHE A 142 -11.87 -1.99 -7.30
CA PHE A 142 -11.56 -0.63 -6.88
C PHE A 142 -11.56 0.30 -8.10
N PRO A 143 -12.70 0.95 -8.41
CA PRO A 143 -12.83 1.83 -9.58
C PRO A 143 -11.80 2.96 -9.64
N ASP A 144 -11.24 3.36 -8.49
CA ASP A 144 -10.09 4.24 -8.38
C ASP A 144 -8.97 3.52 -7.59
N LEU A 145 -8.34 2.56 -8.24
CA LEU A 145 -7.28 1.72 -7.66
C LEU A 145 -6.13 2.56 -7.10
N ASN A 146 -5.77 3.66 -7.76
CA ASN A 146 -4.72 4.56 -7.31
C ASN A 146 -5.08 5.24 -5.99
N LYS A 147 -6.29 5.79 -5.87
CA LYS A 147 -6.77 6.39 -4.63
C LYS A 147 -6.86 5.36 -3.50
N TYR A 148 -7.27 4.14 -3.79
CA TYR A 148 -7.25 3.04 -2.82
C TYR A 148 -5.82 2.75 -2.33
N ILE A 149 -4.85 2.58 -3.25
CA ILE A 149 -3.44 2.37 -2.91
C ILE A 149 -2.92 3.50 -2.00
N GLU A 150 -3.18 4.75 -2.35
CA GLU A 150 -2.75 5.90 -1.56
C GLU A 150 -3.41 5.96 -0.18
N ALA A 151 -4.70 5.65 -0.09
CA ALA A 151 -5.41 5.55 1.20
C ALA A 151 -4.83 4.43 2.09
N SER A 152 -4.54 3.27 1.50
CA SER A 152 -3.94 2.13 2.19
C SER A 152 -2.52 2.43 2.68
N LYS A 153 -1.69 3.12 1.88
CA LYS A 153 -0.38 3.62 2.32
C LYS A 153 -0.50 4.58 3.50
N LYS A 154 -1.43 5.54 3.46
CA LYS A 154 -1.68 6.47 4.56
C LYS A 154 -2.09 5.74 5.83
N ARG A 155 -3.02 4.79 5.74
CA ARG A 155 -3.49 3.97 6.86
C ARG A 155 -2.34 3.18 7.47
N TYR A 156 -1.51 2.55 6.64
CA TYR A 156 -0.33 1.83 7.11
C TYR A 156 0.66 2.73 7.84
N ILE A 157 1.05 3.86 7.25
CA ILE A 157 2.03 4.75 7.88
C ILE A 157 1.50 5.27 9.21
N SER A 158 0.21 5.61 9.28
CA SER A 158 -0.44 5.98 10.54
C SER A 158 -0.35 4.84 11.58
N LEU A 159 -0.65 3.60 11.18
CA LEU A 159 -0.59 2.44 12.07
C LEU A 159 0.86 2.13 12.51
N SER A 160 1.80 2.12 11.58
CA SER A 160 3.24 1.90 11.84
C SER A 160 3.80 2.93 12.81
N LEU A 161 3.43 4.21 12.65
CA LEU A 161 3.79 5.26 13.59
C LEU A 161 3.09 5.13 14.95
N SER A 162 1.92 4.48 15.03
CA SER A 162 1.25 4.23 16.30
C SER A 162 1.88 3.07 17.08
N LEU A 163 2.31 2.01 16.39
CA LEU A 163 2.85 0.80 16.99
C LEU A 163 4.36 0.86 17.24
N ASN A 164 5.11 1.51 16.35
CA ASN A 164 6.56 1.50 16.37
C ASN A 164 7.13 2.89 16.71
N SER A 165 8.31 2.91 17.34
CA SER A 165 9.07 4.14 17.56
C SER A 165 9.83 4.62 16.32
N PHE A 166 9.72 3.90 15.20
CA PHE A 166 10.41 4.15 13.94
C PHE A 166 9.55 3.82 12.72
N PHE A 167 9.89 4.37 11.56
CA PHE A 167 9.24 4.11 10.28
C PHE A 167 10.24 4.14 9.12
N ASN A 168 9.91 3.52 8.00
CA ASN A 168 10.71 3.59 6.77
C ASN A 168 10.21 4.73 5.88
N CYS A 169 11.11 5.66 5.52
CA CYS A 169 10.78 6.74 4.62
C CYS A 169 10.57 6.22 3.19
N LEU A 170 9.41 6.48 2.56
CA LEU A 170 9.14 6.03 1.19
C LEU A 170 10.05 6.68 0.14
N ASN A 171 10.64 7.84 0.43
CA ASN A 171 11.56 8.55 -0.47
C ASN A 171 13.01 8.03 -0.36
N CYS A 172 13.60 8.01 0.83
CA CYS A 172 15.01 7.62 0.98
C CYS A 172 15.23 6.18 1.43
N LYS A 173 14.16 5.42 1.70
CA LYS A 173 14.17 4.03 2.16
C LYS A 173 14.84 3.78 3.51
N LYS A 174 15.31 4.84 4.17
CA LYS A 174 15.94 4.75 5.50
C LYS A 174 14.89 4.65 6.60
N THR A 175 15.19 3.81 7.59
CA THR A 175 14.45 3.77 8.86
C THR A 175 14.79 5.00 9.70
N ARG A 176 13.76 5.71 10.16
CA ARG A 176 13.85 6.97 10.92
C ARG A 176 13.07 6.88 12.21
N GLY A 177 13.46 7.65 13.22
CA GLY A 177 12.64 7.83 14.42
C GLY A 177 11.28 8.43 14.10
N LYS A 178 10.23 8.04 14.84
CA LYS A 178 8.86 8.55 14.70
C LYS A 178 8.80 10.09 14.73
N ALA A 179 9.70 10.72 15.48
CA ALA A 179 9.77 12.16 15.60
C ALA A 179 10.08 12.88 14.26
N LEU A 180 10.73 12.19 13.32
CA LEU A 180 10.98 12.68 11.95
C LEU A 180 9.87 12.36 10.95
N SER A 181 8.75 11.79 11.40
CA SER A 181 7.53 11.75 10.60
C SER A 181 6.81 13.10 10.66
N ILE A 182 6.07 13.42 9.60
CA ILE A 182 5.18 14.58 9.56
C ILE A 182 3.76 14.07 9.35
N GLN A 183 3.18 13.59 10.45
CA GLN A 183 1.83 13.02 10.46
C GLN A 183 0.84 14.04 9.89
N GLY A 184 -0.08 13.57 9.04
CA GLY A 184 -1.11 14.41 8.43
C GLY A 184 -0.66 15.23 7.22
N ILE A 185 0.64 15.52 7.06
CA ILE A 185 1.13 16.38 5.96
C ILE A 185 1.66 15.55 4.80
N CYS A 186 2.72 14.77 5.02
CA CYS A 186 3.38 14.02 3.94
C CYS A 186 3.76 12.62 4.41
N ILE A 187 3.26 11.62 3.68
CA ILE A 187 3.57 10.21 3.91
C ILE A 187 4.76 9.72 3.08
N ASP A 188 5.11 10.45 2.02
CA ASP A 188 6.15 10.06 1.09
C ASP A 188 7.56 10.40 1.57
N TYR A 189 7.70 11.47 2.36
CA TYR A 189 8.97 12.04 2.77
C TYR A 189 9.08 12.11 4.30
N CYS A 190 10.20 11.65 4.84
CA CYS A 190 10.56 11.99 6.21
C CYS A 190 11.06 13.44 6.29
N LEU A 191 11.08 13.98 7.50
CA LEU A 191 11.53 15.35 7.78
C LEU A 191 12.97 15.60 7.27
N GLU A 192 13.84 14.59 7.27
CA GLU A 192 15.20 14.69 6.71
C GLU A 192 15.16 14.93 5.19
N CYS A 193 14.31 14.21 4.45
CA CYS A 193 14.18 14.42 3.01
C CYS A 193 13.56 15.78 2.70
N ILE A 194 12.60 16.23 3.51
CA ILE A 194 11.97 17.55 3.37
C ILE A 194 13.00 18.65 3.64
N LYS A 195 13.81 18.51 4.70
CA LYS A 195 14.94 19.39 5.00
C LYS A 195 15.88 19.51 3.81
N ILE A 196 16.29 18.39 3.22
CA ILE A 196 17.14 18.37 2.03
C ILE A 196 16.49 19.12 0.87
N GLN A 197 15.21 18.88 0.56
CA GLN A 197 14.50 19.59 -0.51
C GLN A 197 14.44 21.11 -0.29
N ILE A 198 14.12 21.54 0.93
CA ILE A 198 14.00 22.97 1.27
C ILE A 198 15.38 23.64 1.24
N LEU A 199 16.38 23.07 1.91
CA LEU A 199 17.72 23.67 1.99
C LEU A 199 18.43 23.63 0.64
N ASN A 200 18.31 22.54 -0.12
CA ASN A 200 19.03 22.35 -1.38
C ASN A 200 18.33 22.95 -2.58
N GLU A 201 17.04 22.66 -2.72
CA GLU A 201 16.29 22.88 -3.96
C GLU A 201 15.34 24.07 -3.85
N LYS A 202 15.10 24.59 -2.63
CA LYS A 202 14.09 25.62 -2.35
C LYS A 202 12.68 25.19 -2.76
N ILE A 203 12.40 23.89 -2.60
CA ILE A 203 11.10 23.29 -2.89
C ILE A 203 10.35 23.11 -1.58
N PHE A 204 9.20 23.76 -1.48
CA PHE A 204 8.33 23.78 -0.30
C PHE A 204 7.07 22.92 -0.50
N HIS A 205 7.10 21.95 -1.41
CA HIS A 205 6.00 21.02 -1.59
C HIS A 205 6.51 19.61 -1.89
N CYS A 206 5.71 18.61 -1.61
CA CYS A 206 6.03 17.24 -1.95
C CYS A 206 5.96 17.02 -3.46
N LYS A 207 7.05 16.58 -4.09
CA LYS A 207 7.06 16.24 -5.53
C LYS A 207 6.13 15.06 -5.90
N LYS A 208 5.67 14.28 -4.92
CA LYS A 208 4.78 13.12 -5.13
C LYS A 208 3.33 13.47 -4.81
N CYS A 209 3.03 13.79 -3.55
CA CYS A 209 1.66 14.05 -3.10
C CYS A 209 1.24 15.52 -3.12
N GLN A 210 2.13 16.44 -3.54
CA GLN A 210 1.89 17.89 -3.59
C GLN A 210 1.58 18.55 -2.23
N ALA A 211 1.79 17.85 -1.11
CA ALA A 211 1.63 18.41 0.22
C ALA A 211 2.52 19.64 0.42
N ASP A 212 1.94 20.73 0.93
CA ASP A 212 2.66 21.97 1.22
C ASP A 212 3.48 21.85 2.51
N TYR A 213 4.75 22.24 2.42
CA TYR A 213 5.69 22.27 3.53
C TYR A 213 5.85 23.68 4.12
N ASN A 214 5.22 24.69 3.54
CA ASN A 214 5.22 26.06 4.03
C ASN A 214 4.23 26.25 5.19
N ASN A 215 4.35 25.42 6.22
CA ASN A 215 3.54 25.51 7.43
C ASN A 215 4.41 25.34 8.68
N ASP A 216 3.87 25.78 9.82
CA ASP A 216 4.58 25.78 11.10
C ASP A 216 4.89 24.36 11.61
N GLU A 217 4.06 23.36 11.28
CA GLU A 217 4.31 21.97 11.71
C GLU A 217 5.58 21.38 11.09
N VAL A 218 5.99 21.88 9.92
CA VAL A 218 7.23 21.48 9.22
C VAL A 218 8.37 22.43 9.55
N LEU A 219 8.19 23.74 9.27
CA LEU A 219 9.28 24.72 9.33
C LEU A 219 9.64 25.09 10.77
N CYS A 220 8.63 25.16 11.65
CA CYS A 220 8.81 25.53 13.05
C CYS A 220 9.02 24.33 13.97
N LYS A 221 9.20 23.12 13.42
CA LYS A 221 9.44 21.90 14.21
C LYS A 221 10.78 21.97 14.92
N LYS A 222 10.74 21.94 16.26
CA LYS A 222 11.92 22.05 17.13
C LYS A 222 12.31 20.73 17.78
N PHE A 223 13.59 20.55 18.00
CA PHE A 223 14.15 19.44 18.77
C PHE A 223 15.20 19.93 19.75
N LYS A 224 15.32 19.22 20.87
CA LYS A 224 16.40 19.42 21.82
C LYS A 224 17.63 18.67 21.30
N CYS A 225 18.73 19.37 21.07
CA CYS A 225 19.99 18.75 20.68
C CYS A 225 20.49 17.84 21.80
N GLU A 226 20.77 16.58 21.52
CA GLU A 226 21.22 15.66 22.55
C GLU A 226 22.65 15.91 23.04
N GLY A 227 23.47 16.62 22.25
CA GLY A 227 24.82 17.02 22.64
C GLY A 227 24.83 18.25 23.56
N CYS A 228 24.35 19.41 23.07
CA CYS A 228 24.41 20.68 23.80
C CYS A 228 23.13 21.03 24.58
N LYS A 229 22.08 20.21 24.48
CA LYS A 229 20.78 20.39 25.16
C LYS A 229 19.98 21.64 24.79
N MET A 230 20.43 22.41 23.78
CA MET A 230 19.70 23.55 23.25
C MET A 230 18.50 23.13 22.39
N LEU A 231 17.41 23.89 22.47
CA LEU A 231 16.23 23.72 21.62
C LEU A 231 16.43 24.49 20.31
N MET A 232 16.33 23.81 19.17
CA MET A 232 16.64 24.35 17.84
C MET A 232 15.59 23.91 16.82
N PHE A 233 15.43 24.68 15.75
CA PHE A 233 14.58 24.33 14.60
C PHE A 233 15.26 23.24 13.76
N TYR A 234 14.56 22.15 13.46
CA TYR A 234 15.18 21.03 12.75
C TYR A 234 15.72 21.43 11.38
N ILE A 235 14.88 22.10 10.60
CA ILE A 235 15.22 22.52 9.23
C ILE A 235 16.06 23.79 9.27
N GLY A 236 15.64 24.80 10.03
CA GLY A 236 16.30 26.10 10.12
C GLY A 236 17.73 26.03 10.63
N ASP A 237 17.99 25.24 11.66
CA ASP A 237 19.32 25.07 12.26
C ASP A 237 20.06 23.83 11.73
N ASN A 238 19.56 23.23 10.63
CA ASN A 238 20.11 22.07 9.94
C ASN A 238 20.49 20.91 10.89
N MET A 239 19.60 20.58 11.81
CA MET A 239 19.80 19.49 12.78
C MET A 239 19.88 18.13 12.07
N GLN A 240 20.54 17.16 12.69
CA GLN A 240 20.84 15.85 12.11
C GLN A 240 20.41 14.74 13.06
N GLU A 241 19.68 13.75 12.54
CA GLU A 241 19.49 12.49 13.26
C GLU A 241 20.71 11.60 13.02
N ILE A 242 21.44 11.31 14.10
CA ILE A 242 22.69 10.54 14.06
C ILE A 242 22.41 9.05 14.25
N CYS A 243 21.52 8.71 15.19
CA CYS A 243 20.94 7.39 15.36
C CYS A 243 19.45 7.54 15.69
N LYS A 244 18.69 6.43 15.74
CA LYS A 244 17.23 6.47 15.91
C LYS A 244 16.84 7.33 17.11
N ASN A 245 16.11 8.41 16.87
CA ASN A 245 15.67 9.40 17.87
C ASN A 245 16.77 10.24 18.54
N TYR A 246 18.02 10.16 18.07
CA TYR A 246 19.13 10.94 18.63
C TYR A 246 19.50 12.07 17.67
N ILE A 247 18.99 13.26 17.97
CA ILE A 247 19.06 14.43 17.10
C ILE A 247 20.09 15.41 17.66
N LEU A 248 21.03 15.83 16.81
CA LEU A 248 22.07 16.80 17.14
C LEU A 248 21.90 18.07 16.31
N CYS A 249 22.33 19.21 16.87
CA CYS A 249 22.58 20.39 16.05
C CYS A 249 23.78 20.16 15.13
N ALA A 250 23.92 21.00 14.10
CA ALA A 250 25.01 20.92 13.13
C ALA A 250 26.40 20.82 13.80
N SER A 251 26.70 21.70 14.76
CA SER A 251 28.01 21.70 15.44
C SER A 251 28.27 20.42 16.23
N CYS A 252 27.28 19.90 16.97
CA CYS A 252 27.44 18.65 17.69
C CYS A 252 27.55 17.44 16.75
N ALA A 253 26.90 17.49 15.59
CA ALA A 253 27.00 16.46 14.56
C ALA A 253 28.41 16.39 13.94
N VAL A 254 29.06 17.53 13.68
CA VAL A 254 30.47 17.56 13.25
C VAL A 254 31.38 16.92 14.29
N ILE A 255 31.24 17.31 15.56
CA ILE A 255 32.02 16.72 16.65
C ILE A 255 31.82 15.20 16.75
N ALA A 256 30.59 14.71 16.52
CA ALA A 256 30.30 13.29 16.53
C ALA A 256 30.98 12.54 15.38
N ILE A 257 31.04 13.12 14.17
CA ILE A 257 31.77 12.57 13.03
C ILE A 257 33.26 12.47 13.35
N ASP A 258 33.86 13.56 13.84
CA ASP A 258 35.30 13.64 14.13
C ASP A 258 35.75 12.62 15.18
N LYS A 259 34.90 12.41 16.20
CA LYS A 259 35.16 11.43 17.26
C LYS A 259 34.80 10.00 16.89
N VAL A 260 34.16 9.77 15.73
CA VAL A 260 33.69 8.46 15.26
C VAL A 260 32.63 7.80 16.17
N LYS A 261 32.15 8.49 17.21
CA LYS A 261 31.27 7.93 18.24
C LYS A 261 29.88 8.54 18.20
N CYS A 262 28.85 7.69 18.27
CA CYS A 262 27.50 8.16 18.57
C CYS A 262 27.50 8.79 19.97
N PRO A 263 26.91 9.98 20.17
CA PRO A 263 26.78 10.54 21.51
C PRO A 263 25.74 9.81 22.38
N CYS A 264 24.96 8.89 21.79
CA CYS A 264 24.24 7.87 22.54
C CYS A 264 25.19 6.89 23.28
N LEU A 265 26.50 6.94 23.01
CA LEU A 265 27.60 6.20 23.64
C LEU A 265 27.54 4.66 23.53
N ILE A 266 26.62 4.13 22.72
CA ILE A 266 26.41 2.68 22.62
C ILE A 266 27.14 2.07 21.42
N HIS A 267 27.43 2.85 20.37
CA HIS A 267 28.03 2.33 19.14
C HIS A 267 28.84 3.39 18.37
N ASP A 268 29.72 2.91 17.50
CA ASP A 268 30.41 3.73 16.52
C ASP A 268 29.47 4.16 15.39
N LEU A 269 29.79 5.27 14.74
CA LEU A 269 29.05 5.71 13.56
C LEU A 269 29.49 4.93 12.32
N GLU A 270 28.53 4.25 11.70
CA GLU A 270 28.72 3.59 10.41
C GLU A 270 29.17 4.61 9.35
N LEU A 271 30.03 4.16 8.41
CA LEU A 271 30.57 5.02 7.37
C LEU A 271 29.48 5.66 6.51
N GLU A 272 28.45 4.90 6.12
CA GLU A 272 27.33 5.42 5.35
C GLU A 272 26.64 6.58 6.08
N LYS A 273 26.49 6.46 7.41
CA LYS A 273 25.86 7.49 8.22
C LYS A 273 26.74 8.74 8.33
N LYS A 274 28.06 8.58 8.47
CA LYS A 274 29.01 9.70 8.43
C LYS A 274 28.91 10.46 7.11
N VAL A 275 28.89 9.75 5.98
CA VAL A 275 28.76 10.34 4.65
C VAL A 275 27.41 11.07 4.50
N GLU A 276 26.31 10.50 4.99
CA GLU A 276 25.00 11.15 5.01
C GLU A 276 25.04 12.48 5.78
N ILE A 277 25.61 12.48 6.99
CA ILE A 277 25.70 13.68 7.83
C ILE A 277 26.66 14.70 7.20
N ALA A 278 27.80 14.28 6.66
CA ALA A 278 28.73 15.17 5.98
C ALA A 278 28.07 15.85 4.77
N ASN A 279 27.37 15.06 3.94
CA ASN A 279 26.61 15.58 2.80
C ASN A 279 25.42 16.46 3.21
N SER A 280 24.94 16.39 4.44
CA SER A 280 23.87 17.28 4.91
C SER A 280 24.40 18.53 5.62
N LEU A 281 25.68 18.58 6.00
CA LEU A 281 26.32 19.69 6.71
C LEU A 281 27.27 20.51 5.83
N PHE A 282 27.94 19.87 4.86
CA PHE A 282 28.99 20.49 4.07
C PHE A 282 28.65 20.53 2.59
N ARG A 283 29.22 21.49 1.87
CA ARG A 283 29.19 21.58 0.41
C ARG A 283 30.59 21.76 -0.12
N VAL A 284 30.89 21.08 -1.22
CA VAL A 284 32.14 21.25 -1.96
C VAL A 284 31.94 22.36 -2.99
N CYS A 285 32.87 23.31 -3.07
CA CYS A 285 32.88 24.26 -4.16
C CYS A 285 33.32 23.57 -5.46
N GLU A 286 32.49 23.61 -6.50
CA GLU A 286 32.78 22.95 -7.80
C GLU A 286 33.91 23.60 -8.62
N MET A 287 34.65 24.54 -8.03
CA MET A 287 35.73 25.30 -8.68
C MET A 287 37.06 25.18 -7.95
N CYS A 288 37.06 25.23 -6.61
CA CYS A 288 38.28 25.09 -5.82
C CYS A 288 38.31 23.83 -4.97
N GLU A 289 37.28 23.00 -5.04
CA GLU A 289 37.15 21.70 -4.35
C GLU A 289 37.23 21.76 -2.82
N ASN A 290 37.30 22.95 -2.24
CA ASN A 290 37.25 23.14 -0.80
C ASN A 290 35.83 22.85 -0.27
N GLU A 291 35.77 22.22 0.90
CA GLU A 291 34.54 22.02 1.67
C GLU A 291 34.19 23.25 2.51
N PHE A 292 32.90 23.53 2.58
CA PHE A 292 32.35 24.64 3.35
C PHE A 292 31.13 24.18 4.13
N ASP A 293 31.00 24.66 5.37
CA ASP A 293 29.77 24.55 6.16
C ASP A 293 28.62 25.21 5.38
N LEU A 294 27.49 24.52 5.24
CA LEU A 294 26.29 25.01 4.57
C LEU A 294 25.81 26.37 5.09
N ASN A 295 25.97 26.63 6.39
CA ASN A 295 25.56 27.90 6.99
C ASN A 295 26.46 29.06 6.54
N LYS A 296 27.69 28.76 6.10
CA LYS A 296 28.67 29.74 5.59
C LYS A 296 28.75 29.76 4.06
N PHE A 297 28.10 28.81 3.40
CA PHE A 297 28.11 28.69 1.94
C PHE A 297 26.94 29.44 1.32
N GLU A 298 27.13 30.75 1.09
CA GLU A 298 26.18 31.51 0.27
C GLU A 298 26.13 30.91 -1.14
N LYS A 299 24.96 30.37 -1.49
CA LYS A 299 24.68 29.85 -2.82
C LYS A 299 24.80 30.94 -3.87
N LYS A 300 25.93 30.99 -4.57
CA LYS A 300 26.09 31.75 -5.81
C LYS A 300 26.21 30.77 -6.97
N ARG A 301 25.42 31.00 -8.02
CA ARG A 301 25.54 30.27 -9.28
C ARG A 301 26.46 31.04 -10.20
N CYS A 302 27.46 30.37 -10.75
CA CYS A 302 28.24 30.90 -11.86
C CYS A 302 28.38 29.80 -12.92
N CYS A 303 27.96 30.07 -14.16
CA CYS A 303 28.02 29.10 -15.25
C CYS A 303 27.37 27.75 -14.89
N LEU A 304 26.20 27.80 -14.22
CA LEU A 304 25.46 26.64 -13.67
C LEU A 304 26.16 25.85 -12.55
N LYS A 305 27.39 26.21 -12.16
CA LYS A 305 28.13 25.59 -11.07
C LYS A 305 27.86 26.25 -9.72
N TRP A 306 27.92 25.45 -8.65
CA TRP A 306 27.83 25.91 -7.27
C TRP A 306 29.22 26.28 -6.74
N VAL A 307 29.42 27.56 -6.43
CA VAL A 307 30.74 28.09 -6.10
C VAL A 307 30.73 28.84 -4.76
N CYS A 308 31.84 28.77 -4.03
CA CYS A 308 32.00 29.53 -2.79
C CYS A 308 32.08 31.03 -3.07
N THR A 309 31.80 31.85 -2.05
CA THR A 309 31.82 33.32 -2.14
C THR A 309 33.16 33.86 -2.69
N ASN A 310 34.28 33.24 -2.32
CA ASN A 310 35.60 33.64 -2.80
C ASN A 310 35.79 33.35 -4.30
N CYS A 311 35.42 32.16 -4.76
CA CYS A 311 35.48 31.80 -6.18
C CYS A 311 34.54 32.68 -7.01
N TYR A 312 33.34 32.94 -6.49
CA TYR A 312 32.37 33.84 -7.13
C TYR A 312 32.90 35.26 -7.30
N ARG A 313 33.42 35.87 -6.22
CA ARG A 313 33.94 37.25 -6.25
C ARG A 313 35.13 37.42 -7.17
N ASN A 314 36.01 36.42 -7.22
CA ASN A 314 37.24 36.47 -8.03
C ASN A 314 37.00 36.18 -9.52
N LYS A 315 35.74 36.01 -9.97
CA LYS A 315 35.36 35.68 -11.36
C LYS A 315 36.14 34.51 -11.98
N LYS A 316 36.76 33.63 -11.17
CA LYS A 316 37.47 32.43 -11.64
C LYS A 316 36.56 31.47 -12.41
N CYS A 317 35.26 31.70 -12.34
CA CYS A 317 34.21 30.85 -12.86
C CYS A 317 33.75 31.21 -14.29
N CYS A 318 34.21 32.33 -14.87
CA CYS A 318 33.84 32.81 -16.21
C CYS A 318 35.04 32.89 -17.16
N VAL A 319 36.00 31.98 -17.03
CA VAL A 319 37.10 31.81 -17.99
C VAL A 319 36.77 30.61 -18.87
#